data_AF-A0A6G7IZV5-F1
#
_entry.id   AF-A0A6G7IZV5-F1
#
_cell.length_a   1.000
_cell.length_b   1.000
_cell.length_c   1.000
_cell.angle_alpha   90.00
_cell.angle_beta   90.00
_cell.angle_gamma   90.00
#
_symmetry.space_group_name_H-M   'P 1'
#
loop_
_entity.id
_entity.type
_entity.pdbx_description
1 polymer ?
#
loop_
_entity_poly.entity_id
_entity_poly.type
_entity_poly.pdbx_seq_one_letter_code
_entity_poly.pdbx_strand_id
1 'polypeptide(L)'
;MPKIKFTLLTLLCVVLTSCKTKEKHEFPLEKRYWDENDYKEVVFELNYAYDEDEKLPTFDNPQTKPIVEKLTDQQNFIVVLDDQELGLKYKNQIAEKFFKQWQEMSDIYSVTDRKDQYPYEKEFLAVWHFGLALQLKYFKLGNDYILESADDPNSIRVTNKVESNVKTLIRNYLIYLDLIDHEDTFTEEGKGILAEGIDKYFAQLLKLYPDSDYSEMKQKSESMLKKSESDQIKSSLNSLIETIDQFKKAA
;
A
#
# COMPACT_ATOMS: atom_id res chain seq x y z
N MET A 1 55.43 3.53 -34.72
CA MET A 1 54.11 2.86 -34.70
C MET A 1 53.88 1.76 -33.63
N PRO A 2 54.76 1.47 -32.62
CA PRO A 2 54.42 0.48 -31.59
C PRO A 2 53.62 1.06 -30.40
N LYS A 3 53.71 2.38 -30.14
CA LYS A 3 53.04 3.03 -29.00
C LYS A 3 51.52 3.17 -29.15
N ILE A 4 51.02 3.28 -30.39
CA ILE A 4 49.57 3.37 -30.71
C ILE A 4 48.90 1.99 -30.58
N LYS A 5 49.63 0.90 -30.86
CA LYS A 5 49.11 -0.47 -30.73
C LYS A 5 48.88 -0.86 -29.27
N PHE A 6 49.75 -0.40 -28.35
CA PHE A 6 49.59 -0.66 -26.92
C PHE A 6 48.41 0.11 -26.30
N THR A 7 48.15 1.34 -26.75
CA THR A 7 47.01 2.15 -26.27
C THR A 7 45.66 1.61 -26.75
N LEU A 8 45.60 1.07 -27.97
CA LEU A 8 44.39 0.43 -28.48
C LEU A 8 44.09 -0.89 -27.75
N LEU A 9 45.13 -1.65 -27.38
CA LEU A 9 45.00 -2.92 -26.67
C LEU A 9 44.53 -2.72 -25.21
N THR A 10 45.05 -1.70 -24.52
CA THR A 10 44.55 -1.35 -23.18
C THR A 10 43.13 -0.82 -23.20
N LEU A 11 42.74 -0.04 -24.21
CA LEU A 11 41.35 0.43 -24.37
C LEU A 11 40.39 -0.75 -24.62
N LEU A 12 40.80 -1.74 -25.42
CA LEU A 12 40.02 -2.96 -25.69
C LEU A 12 39.87 -3.83 -24.43
N CYS A 13 40.92 -3.92 -23.60
CA CYS A 13 40.85 -4.63 -22.32
C CYS A 13 39.92 -3.93 -21.32
N VAL A 14 39.88 -2.60 -21.28
CA VAL A 14 38.96 -1.85 -20.38
C VAL A 14 37.50 -2.05 -20.79
N VAL A 15 37.20 -2.10 -22.09
CA VAL A 15 35.83 -2.38 -22.61
C VAL A 15 35.41 -3.84 -22.39
N LEU A 16 36.37 -4.78 -22.34
CA LEU A 16 36.08 -6.20 -22.06
C LEU A 16 36.03 -6.51 -20.56
N THR A 17 36.64 -5.69 -19.69
CA THR A 17 36.49 -5.79 -18.22
C THR A 17 35.31 -5.01 -17.69
N SER A 18 34.63 -4.19 -18.50
CA SER A 18 33.26 -3.74 -18.18
C SER A 18 32.27 -4.88 -18.44
N CYS A 19 32.51 -6.03 -17.80
CA CYS A 19 31.44 -6.96 -17.52
C CYS A 19 30.44 -6.18 -16.68
N LYS A 20 29.30 -5.80 -17.28
CA LYS A 20 28.09 -5.57 -16.50
C LYS A 20 27.88 -6.86 -15.72
N THR A 21 28.24 -6.89 -14.45
CA THR A 21 27.61 -7.81 -13.51
C THR A 21 26.13 -7.59 -13.72
N LYS A 22 25.44 -8.57 -14.33
CA LYS A 22 23.99 -8.57 -14.37
C LYS A 22 23.56 -8.41 -12.92
N GLU A 23 22.78 -7.37 -12.64
CA GLU A 23 22.20 -7.22 -11.31
C GLU A 23 21.39 -8.50 -11.06
N LYS A 24 21.53 -9.07 -9.86
CA LYS A 24 20.87 -10.34 -9.50
C LYS A 24 19.35 -10.22 -9.64
N HIS A 25 18.85 -9.02 -9.38
CA HIS A 25 17.46 -8.60 -9.44
C HIS A 25 17.30 -7.47 -10.45
N GLU A 26 16.36 -7.58 -11.39
CA GLU A 26 16.11 -6.57 -12.44
C GLU A 26 14.66 -6.08 -12.34
N PHE A 27 14.45 -4.92 -11.73
CA PHE A 27 13.14 -4.28 -11.61
C PHE A 27 12.92 -3.25 -12.73
N PRO A 28 11.69 -3.12 -13.30
CA PRO A 28 11.41 -2.22 -14.42
C PRO A 28 11.26 -0.75 -13.97
N LEU A 29 12.30 -0.19 -13.35
CA LEU A 29 12.30 1.14 -12.74
C LEU A 29 12.19 2.27 -13.78
N GLU A 30 12.56 2.01 -15.03
CA GLU A 30 12.44 2.95 -16.15
C GLU A 30 10.99 3.20 -16.57
N LYS A 31 10.06 2.30 -16.24
CA LYS A 31 8.63 2.51 -16.51
C LYS A 31 8.09 3.63 -15.64
N ARG A 32 7.31 4.52 -16.25
CA ARG A 32 6.68 5.64 -15.52
C ARG A 32 5.67 5.17 -14.48
N TYR A 33 4.89 4.15 -14.79
CA TYR A 33 3.94 3.52 -13.88
C TYR A 33 4.05 2.00 -14.04
N TRP A 34 3.97 1.26 -12.95
CA TRP A 34 3.87 -0.19 -12.98
C TRP A 34 2.41 -0.60 -13.14
N ASP A 35 2.15 -1.45 -14.13
CA ASP A 35 0.83 -2.05 -14.36
C ASP A 35 0.64 -3.34 -13.54
N GLU A 36 -0.49 -4.03 -13.72
CA GLU A 36 -0.75 -5.24 -12.95
C GLU A 36 0.24 -6.39 -13.22
N ASN A 37 0.85 -6.44 -14.41
CA ASN A 37 1.78 -7.49 -14.78
C ASN A 37 3.15 -7.18 -14.20
N ASP A 38 3.54 -5.91 -14.21
CA ASP A 38 4.73 -5.44 -13.51
C ASP A 38 4.63 -5.80 -12.02
N TYR A 39 3.52 -5.49 -11.35
CA TYR A 39 3.33 -5.87 -9.95
C TYR A 39 3.40 -7.38 -9.75
N LYS A 40 2.77 -8.17 -10.62
CA LYS A 40 2.85 -9.64 -10.53
C LYS A 40 4.27 -10.16 -10.60
N GLU A 41 5.09 -9.64 -11.51
CA GLU A 41 6.49 -10.05 -11.67
C GLU A 41 7.33 -9.60 -10.48
N VAL A 42 7.20 -8.34 -10.07
CA VAL A 42 7.94 -7.75 -8.95
C VAL A 42 7.60 -8.42 -7.62
N VAL A 43 6.32 -8.65 -7.34
CA VAL A 43 5.86 -9.30 -6.11
C VAL A 43 6.32 -10.75 -6.06
N PHE A 44 6.28 -11.46 -7.19
CA PHE A 44 6.83 -12.80 -7.29
C PHE A 44 8.34 -12.82 -7.01
N GLU A 45 9.08 -11.88 -7.60
CA GLU A 45 10.52 -11.77 -7.39
C GLU A 45 10.86 -11.50 -5.91
N LEU A 46 10.19 -10.53 -5.28
CA LEU A 46 10.41 -10.18 -3.87
C LEU A 46 10.07 -11.32 -2.91
N ASN A 47 9.06 -12.13 -3.22
CA ASN A 47 8.67 -13.25 -2.36
C ASN A 47 9.56 -14.50 -2.52
N TYR A 48 10.13 -14.73 -3.71
CA TYR A 48 10.67 -16.06 -4.04
C TYR A 48 12.07 -16.08 -4.66
N ALA A 49 12.60 -14.95 -5.13
CA ALA A 49 13.89 -14.93 -5.83
C ALA A 49 15.08 -14.51 -4.95
N TYR A 50 14.80 -13.96 -3.76
CA TYR A 50 15.82 -13.57 -2.78
C TYR A 50 16.31 -14.79 -2.00
N ASP A 51 17.62 -14.88 -1.77
CA ASP A 51 18.18 -15.94 -0.92
C ASP A 51 17.81 -15.69 0.56
N GLU A 52 17.82 -16.73 1.41
CA GLU A 52 17.42 -16.63 2.82
C GLU A 52 18.23 -15.58 3.62
N ASP A 53 19.48 -15.34 3.25
CA ASP A 53 20.38 -14.37 3.87
C ASP A 53 20.47 -13.04 3.10
N GLU A 54 19.77 -12.93 1.97
CA GLU A 54 19.73 -11.71 1.19
C GLU A 54 18.72 -10.70 1.76
N LYS A 55 19.12 -9.42 1.81
CA LYS A 55 18.24 -8.36 2.28
C LYS A 55 17.30 -7.92 1.18
N LEU A 56 16.02 -7.78 1.53
CA LEU A 56 15.02 -7.18 0.67
C LEU A 56 15.31 -5.68 0.43
N PRO A 57 14.75 -5.10 -0.64
CA PRO A 57 14.81 -3.66 -0.88
C PRO A 57 14.27 -2.85 0.30
N THR A 58 15.00 -1.79 0.69
CA THR A 58 14.58 -0.87 1.76
C THR A 58 14.73 0.60 1.36
N PHE A 59 13.97 1.48 2.04
CA PHE A 59 14.08 2.93 1.97
C PHE A 59 15.42 3.46 2.49
N ASP A 60 16.03 2.76 3.44
CA ASP A 60 17.30 3.19 4.06
C ASP A 60 18.52 2.88 3.18
N ASN A 61 18.39 1.98 2.19
CA ASN A 61 19.46 1.70 1.23
C ASN A 61 19.24 2.50 -0.07
N PRO A 62 20.10 3.50 -0.39
CA PRO A 62 19.93 4.35 -1.56
C PRO A 62 19.86 3.61 -2.91
N GLN A 63 20.47 2.42 -3.01
CA GLN A 63 20.47 1.64 -4.26
C GLN A 63 19.12 0.95 -4.49
N THR A 64 18.50 0.43 -3.43
CA THR A 64 17.24 -0.32 -3.52
C THR A 64 16.01 0.54 -3.21
N LYS A 65 16.20 1.71 -2.61
CA LYS A 65 15.14 2.68 -2.28
C LYS A 65 14.19 2.95 -3.45
N PRO A 66 14.67 3.17 -4.71
CA PRO A 66 13.76 3.39 -5.84
C PRO A 66 12.79 2.22 -6.09
N ILE A 67 13.16 0.98 -5.74
CA ILE A 67 12.29 -0.18 -5.86
C ILE A 67 11.12 -0.08 -4.89
N VAL A 68 11.38 0.26 -3.63
CA VAL A 68 10.33 0.41 -2.61
C VAL A 68 9.44 1.62 -2.90
N GLU A 69 10.05 2.75 -3.27
CA GLU A 69 9.31 3.95 -3.71
C GLU A 69 8.36 3.60 -4.85
N LYS A 70 8.83 2.82 -5.82
CA LYS A 70 8.01 2.42 -6.96
C LYS A 70 6.95 1.39 -6.58
N LEU A 71 7.28 0.40 -5.76
CA LEU A 71 6.37 -0.63 -5.27
C LEU A 71 5.17 -0.04 -4.50
N THR A 72 5.42 1.04 -3.75
CA THR A 72 4.42 1.72 -2.91
C THR A 72 3.86 2.99 -3.53
N ASP A 73 4.18 3.29 -4.79
CA ASP A 73 3.66 4.46 -5.50
C ASP A 73 2.19 4.28 -5.86
N GLN A 74 1.32 5.02 -5.17
CA GLN A 74 -0.13 5.01 -5.42
C GLN A 74 -0.48 5.49 -6.83
N GLN A 75 0.40 6.24 -7.52
CA GLN A 75 0.17 6.65 -8.90
C GLN A 75 0.08 5.48 -9.87
N ASN A 76 0.68 4.34 -9.55
CA ASN A 76 0.63 3.14 -10.38
C ASN A 76 -0.81 2.67 -10.63
N PHE A 77 -1.69 2.73 -9.62
CA PHE A 77 -3.10 2.43 -9.81
C PHE A 77 -3.95 3.69 -10.06
N ILE A 78 -3.63 4.85 -9.45
CA ILE A 78 -4.43 6.08 -9.62
C ILE A 78 -4.57 6.43 -11.10
N VAL A 79 -3.49 6.34 -11.88
CA VAL A 79 -3.48 6.75 -13.29
C VAL A 79 -4.51 6.00 -14.14
N VAL A 80 -4.81 4.74 -13.79
CA VAL A 80 -5.82 3.93 -14.49
C VAL A 80 -7.19 4.04 -13.84
N LEU A 81 -7.25 4.00 -12.51
CA LEU A 81 -8.51 3.94 -11.77
C LEU A 81 -9.26 5.28 -11.75
N ASP A 82 -8.55 6.41 -11.91
CA ASP A 82 -9.15 7.75 -11.99
C ASP A 82 -9.32 8.25 -13.43
N ASP A 83 -8.90 7.48 -14.44
CA ASP A 83 -9.07 7.85 -15.84
C ASP A 83 -10.57 7.90 -16.20
N GLN A 84 -11.01 9.06 -16.69
CA GLN A 84 -12.41 9.31 -17.06
C GLN A 84 -12.75 8.76 -18.45
N GLU A 85 -11.75 8.50 -19.30
CA GLU A 85 -11.93 7.93 -20.64
C GLU A 85 -12.11 6.40 -20.60
N LEU A 86 -11.74 5.76 -19.48
CA LEU A 86 -11.88 4.32 -19.29
C LEU A 86 -13.25 3.94 -18.70
N GLY A 87 -13.87 2.93 -19.29
CA GLY A 87 -15.13 2.39 -18.82
C GLY A 87 -15.04 1.77 -17.43
N LEU A 88 -16.12 1.91 -16.65
CA LEU A 88 -16.18 1.47 -15.24
C LEU A 88 -15.89 -0.02 -15.06
N LYS A 89 -16.41 -0.87 -15.95
CA LYS A 89 -16.13 -2.32 -15.94
C LYS A 89 -14.64 -2.63 -16.05
N TYR A 90 -13.93 -1.95 -16.95
CA TYR A 90 -12.50 -2.15 -17.15
C TYR A 90 -11.70 -1.69 -15.92
N LYS A 91 -12.01 -0.50 -15.40
CA LYS A 91 -11.37 0.02 -14.17
C LYS A 91 -11.57 -0.91 -12.98
N ASN A 92 -12.79 -1.44 -12.81
CA ASN A 92 -13.07 -2.39 -11.73
C ASN A 92 -12.26 -3.69 -11.87
N GLN A 93 -12.08 -4.21 -13.09
CA GLN A 93 -11.23 -5.37 -13.35
C GLN A 93 -9.76 -5.10 -13.04
N ILE A 94 -9.23 -3.93 -13.42
CA ILE A 94 -7.85 -3.56 -13.10
C ILE A 94 -7.67 -3.37 -11.59
N ALA A 95 -8.62 -2.74 -10.91
CA ALA A 95 -8.58 -2.56 -9.45
C ALA A 95 -8.54 -3.91 -8.72
N GLU A 96 -9.32 -4.90 -9.15
CA GLU A 96 -9.29 -6.25 -8.61
C GLU A 96 -7.91 -6.91 -8.75
N LYS A 97 -7.25 -6.73 -9.90
CA LYS A 97 -5.89 -7.27 -10.11
C LYS A 97 -4.87 -6.62 -9.19
N PHE A 98 -4.87 -5.29 -9.08
CA PHE A 98 -4.01 -4.58 -8.12
C PHE A 98 -4.31 -5.01 -6.68
N PHE A 99 -5.59 -5.18 -6.33
CA PHE A 99 -5.97 -5.60 -4.98
C PHE A 99 -5.40 -6.98 -4.64
N LYS A 100 -5.47 -7.92 -5.59
CA LYS A 100 -4.83 -9.22 -5.44
C LYS A 100 -3.31 -9.11 -5.25
N GLN A 101 -2.64 -8.28 -6.05
CA GLN A 101 -1.19 -8.10 -5.91
C GLN A 101 -0.82 -7.47 -4.56
N TRP A 102 -1.60 -6.51 -4.07
CA TRP A 102 -1.40 -5.95 -2.75
C TRP A 102 -1.53 -6.98 -1.62
N GLN A 103 -2.48 -7.92 -1.72
CA GLN A 103 -2.60 -9.02 -0.75
C GLN A 103 -1.35 -9.92 -0.74
N GLU A 104 -0.71 -10.10 -1.88
CA GLU A 104 0.57 -10.84 -1.97
C GLU A 104 1.77 -9.97 -1.52
N MET A 105 1.66 -8.64 -1.61
CA MET A 105 2.68 -7.71 -1.11
C MET A 105 2.71 -7.61 0.40
N SER A 106 1.56 -7.73 1.08
CA SER A 106 1.49 -7.53 2.54
C SER A 106 2.36 -8.52 3.31
N ASP A 107 2.65 -9.68 2.73
CA ASP A 107 3.44 -10.73 3.36
C ASP A 107 4.96 -10.51 3.22
N ILE A 108 5.40 -9.68 2.25
CA ILE A 108 6.83 -9.48 1.93
C ILE A 108 7.57 -8.87 3.12
N TYR A 109 6.96 -7.86 3.76
CA TYR A 109 7.60 -7.06 4.82
C TYR A 109 6.98 -7.28 6.21
N SER A 110 6.03 -8.21 6.36
CA SER A 110 5.37 -8.49 7.64
C SER A 110 6.17 -9.41 8.57
N VAL A 111 7.39 -9.77 8.20
CA VAL A 111 8.24 -10.66 9.01
C VAL A 111 8.78 -9.93 10.24
N THR A 112 8.81 -10.60 11.38
CA THR A 112 9.46 -10.11 12.60
C THR A 112 10.80 -10.81 12.82
N ASP A 113 11.72 -10.11 13.49
CA ASP A 113 13.01 -10.68 13.89
C ASP A 113 12.89 -11.52 15.19
N ARG A 114 14.02 -12.05 15.68
CA ARG A 114 14.04 -12.87 16.92
C ARG A 114 13.70 -12.10 18.20
N LYS A 115 13.52 -10.78 18.11
CA LYS A 115 13.10 -9.88 19.20
C LYS A 115 11.68 -9.38 18.98
N ASP A 116 10.93 -10.01 18.07
CA ASP A 116 9.59 -9.62 17.67
C ASP A 116 9.51 -8.17 17.12
N GLN A 117 10.59 -7.67 16.53
CA GLN A 117 10.64 -6.34 15.91
C GLN A 117 10.50 -6.45 14.39
N TYR A 118 9.88 -5.47 13.74
CA TYR A 118 9.84 -5.42 12.28
C TYR A 118 11.16 -4.86 11.73
N PRO A 119 12.00 -5.67 11.05
CA PRO A 119 13.24 -5.19 10.46
C PRO A 119 13.02 -4.28 9.25
N TYR A 120 11.81 -4.31 8.67
CA TYR A 120 11.37 -3.54 7.51
C TYR A 120 10.11 -2.73 7.82
N GLU A 121 10.03 -2.14 9.02
CA GLU A 121 8.82 -1.43 9.49
C GLU A 121 8.35 -0.33 8.53
N LYS A 122 9.27 0.40 7.88
CA LYS A 122 8.94 1.51 6.98
C LYS A 122 8.29 0.97 5.71
N GLU A 123 8.87 -0.08 5.14
CA GLU A 123 8.37 -0.77 3.96
C GLU A 123 7.01 -1.42 4.25
N PHE A 124 6.88 -2.09 5.39
CA PHE A 124 5.64 -2.71 5.85
C PHE A 124 4.51 -1.70 5.96
N LEU A 125 4.74 -0.58 6.65
CA LEU A 125 3.73 0.47 6.80
C LEU A 125 3.43 1.17 5.47
N ALA A 126 4.42 1.36 4.58
CA ALA A 126 4.19 1.90 3.24
C ALA A 126 3.34 0.96 2.36
N VAL A 127 3.52 -0.37 2.46
CA VAL A 127 2.65 -1.36 1.81
C VAL A 127 1.22 -1.30 2.36
N TRP A 128 1.05 -1.12 3.67
CA TRP A 128 -0.26 -0.87 4.27
C TRP A 128 -0.92 0.40 3.72
N HIS A 129 -0.18 1.50 3.66
CA HIS A 129 -0.66 2.78 3.14
C HIS A 129 -1.09 2.69 1.67
N PHE A 130 -0.31 1.99 0.84
CA PHE A 130 -0.67 1.66 -0.53
C PHE A 130 -2.01 0.89 -0.58
N GLY A 131 -2.14 -0.13 0.28
CA GLY A 131 -3.34 -0.95 0.42
C GLY A 131 -4.59 -0.20 0.82
N LEU A 132 -4.49 0.66 1.83
CA LEU A 132 -5.62 1.48 2.30
C LEU A 132 -6.12 2.40 1.18
N ALA A 133 -5.21 3.07 0.47
CA ALA A 133 -5.57 3.91 -0.68
C ALA A 133 -6.22 3.13 -1.82
N LEU A 134 -5.67 1.96 -2.15
CA LEU A 134 -6.20 1.08 -3.20
C LEU A 134 -7.60 0.57 -2.84
N GLN A 135 -7.80 0.15 -1.59
CA GLN A 135 -9.09 -0.34 -1.09
C GLN A 135 -10.20 0.69 -1.24
N LEU A 136 -9.96 1.97 -0.92
CA LEU A 136 -10.96 3.03 -1.12
C LEU A 136 -11.44 3.07 -2.57
N LYS A 137 -10.51 3.04 -3.53
CA LYS A 137 -10.85 3.11 -4.94
C LYS A 137 -11.51 1.84 -5.44
N TYR A 138 -10.97 0.68 -5.06
CA TYR A 138 -11.50 -0.62 -5.46
C TYR A 138 -12.96 -0.79 -5.02
N PHE A 139 -13.25 -0.54 -3.74
CA PHE A 139 -14.62 -0.66 -3.23
C PHE A 139 -15.56 0.39 -3.83
N LYS A 140 -15.07 1.62 -4.05
CA LYS A 140 -15.86 2.66 -4.74
C LYS A 140 -16.24 2.23 -6.15
N LEU A 141 -15.28 1.83 -6.97
CA LEU A 141 -15.51 1.40 -8.35
C LEU A 141 -16.43 0.18 -8.41
N GLY A 142 -16.26 -0.78 -7.50
CA GLY A 142 -17.14 -1.94 -7.41
C GLY A 142 -18.58 -1.56 -7.07
N ASN A 143 -18.78 -0.63 -6.14
CA ASN A 143 -20.10 -0.12 -5.77
C ASN A 143 -20.74 0.70 -6.89
N ASP A 144 -19.97 1.59 -7.53
CA ASP A 144 -20.42 2.36 -8.69
C ASP A 144 -20.87 1.39 -9.82
N TYR A 145 -20.11 0.33 -10.08
CA TYR A 145 -20.42 -0.64 -11.12
C TYR A 145 -21.70 -1.41 -10.83
N ILE A 146 -21.91 -1.81 -9.57
CA ILE A 146 -23.14 -2.46 -9.11
C ILE A 146 -24.34 -1.55 -9.34
N LEU A 147 -24.22 -0.26 -9.02
CA LEU A 147 -25.29 0.72 -9.17
C LEU A 147 -25.60 0.99 -10.66
N GLU A 148 -24.57 1.21 -11.48
CA GLU A 148 -24.73 1.49 -12.92
C GLU A 148 -25.30 0.30 -13.70
N SER A 149 -24.97 -0.93 -13.27
CA SER A 149 -25.40 -2.15 -13.94
C SER A 149 -26.75 -2.70 -13.47
N ALA A 150 -27.38 -2.07 -12.47
CA ALA A 150 -28.63 -2.55 -11.88
C ALA A 150 -29.86 -2.00 -12.61
N ASP A 151 -30.88 -2.86 -12.82
CA ASP A 151 -32.17 -2.44 -13.35
C ASP A 151 -32.88 -1.40 -12.45
N ASP A 152 -32.77 -1.59 -11.12
CA ASP A 152 -33.21 -0.63 -10.10
C ASP A 152 -32.11 -0.45 -9.03
N PRO A 153 -31.32 0.63 -9.11
CA PRO A 153 -30.25 0.95 -8.16
C PRO A 153 -30.74 1.18 -6.73
N ASN A 154 -32.02 1.54 -6.55
CA ASN A 154 -32.61 1.83 -5.23
C ASN A 154 -33.30 0.62 -4.62
N SER A 155 -33.32 -0.52 -5.32
CA SER A 155 -33.90 -1.75 -4.79
C SER A 155 -33.15 -2.16 -3.52
N ILE A 156 -33.90 -2.67 -2.54
CA ILE A 156 -33.35 -3.14 -1.24
C ILE A 156 -32.18 -4.10 -1.45
N ARG A 157 -32.24 -4.93 -2.49
CA ARG A 157 -31.17 -5.89 -2.82
C ARG A 157 -29.86 -5.18 -3.20
N VAL A 158 -29.93 -4.14 -4.04
CA VAL A 158 -28.76 -3.40 -4.52
C VAL A 158 -28.18 -2.54 -3.40
N THR A 159 -29.02 -1.81 -2.67
CA THR A 159 -28.58 -0.98 -1.54
C THR A 159 -27.92 -1.81 -0.45
N ASN A 160 -28.52 -2.94 -0.05
CA ASN A 160 -27.92 -3.85 0.94
C ASN A 160 -26.57 -4.40 0.48
N LYS A 161 -26.39 -4.64 -0.83
CA LYS A 161 -25.12 -5.14 -1.37
C LYS A 161 -24.03 -4.07 -1.27
N VAL A 162 -24.34 -2.83 -1.64
CA VAL A 162 -23.42 -1.68 -1.52
C VAL A 162 -23.06 -1.44 -0.06
N GLU A 163 -24.04 -1.41 0.84
CA GLU A 163 -23.80 -1.26 2.28
C GLU A 163 -22.92 -2.38 2.85
N SER A 164 -23.16 -3.63 2.43
CA SER A 164 -22.32 -4.76 2.84
C SER A 164 -20.87 -4.62 2.36
N ASN A 165 -20.66 -4.09 1.16
CA ASN A 165 -19.32 -3.83 0.65
C ASN A 165 -18.63 -2.72 1.47
N VAL A 166 -19.33 -1.62 1.78
CA VAL A 166 -18.78 -0.54 2.62
C VAL A 166 -18.46 -1.03 4.03
N LYS A 167 -19.31 -1.86 4.65
CA LYS A 167 -19.01 -2.52 5.93
C LYS A 167 -17.76 -3.39 5.87
N THR A 168 -17.54 -4.07 4.76
CA THR A 168 -16.32 -4.88 4.54
C THR A 168 -15.09 -3.99 4.46
N LEU A 169 -15.14 -2.90 3.70
CA LEU A 169 -14.07 -1.91 3.64
C LEU A 169 -13.73 -1.33 5.02
N ILE A 170 -14.74 -0.93 5.80
CA ILE A 170 -14.55 -0.41 7.17
C ILE A 170 -13.84 -1.45 8.03
N ARG A 171 -14.23 -2.73 7.98
CA ARG A 171 -13.57 -3.81 8.72
C ARG A 171 -12.12 -4.00 8.31
N ASN A 172 -11.80 -3.90 7.03
CA ASN A 172 -10.41 -3.99 6.58
C ASN A 172 -9.56 -2.84 7.15
N TYR A 173 -10.12 -1.64 7.27
CA TYR A 173 -9.46 -0.52 7.94
C TYR A 173 -9.22 -0.78 9.43
N LEU A 174 -10.12 -1.50 10.10
CA LEU A 174 -9.89 -1.90 11.49
C LEU A 174 -8.64 -2.76 11.63
N ILE A 175 -8.29 -3.60 10.64
CA ILE A 175 -7.07 -4.43 10.69
C ILE A 175 -5.82 -3.56 10.84
N TYR A 176 -5.78 -2.38 10.20
CA TYR A 176 -4.67 -1.44 10.36
C TYR A 176 -4.57 -0.90 11.80
N LEU A 177 -5.71 -0.72 12.49
CA LEU A 177 -5.70 -0.34 13.91
C LEU A 177 -5.22 -1.47 14.83
N ASP A 178 -5.27 -2.75 14.40
CA ASP A 178 -4.72 -3.86 15.20
C ASP A 178 -3.19 -3.78 15.30
N LEU A 179 -2.52 -3.07 14.39
CA LEU A 179 -1.07 -2.86 14.50
C LEU A 179 -0.67 -2.10 15.77
N ILE A 180 -1.61 -1.34 16.37
CA ILE A 180 -1.37 -0.58 17.61
C ILE A 180 -1.24 -1.51 18.83
N ASP A 181 -1.87 -2.69 18.81
CA ASP A 181 -1.68 -3.69 19.88
C ASP A 181 -0.22 -4.22 19.93
N HIS A 182 0.56 -3.95 18.87
CA HIS A 182 1.97 -4.31 18.74
C HIS A 182 2.84 -3.05 18.52
N GLU A 183 2.45 -1.89 19.06
CA GLU A 183 3.18 -0.64 18.78
C GLU A 183 4.64 -0.64 19.29
N ASP A 184 4.96 -1.51 20.24
CA ASP A 184 6.30 -1.74 20.79
C ASP A 184 7.25 -2.49 19.82
N THR A 185 6.70 -3.05 18.75
CA THR A 185 7.45 -3.68 17.65
C THR A 185 7.98 -2.67 16.62
N PHE A 186 7.54 -1.41 16.74
CA PHE A 186 7.94 -0.29 15.89
C PHE A 186 8.86 0.68 16.63
N THR A 187 9.76 1.31 15.88
CA THR A 187 10.51 2.48 16.36
C THR A 187 9.60 3.70 16.44
N GLU A 188 10.10 4.79 17.02
CA GLU A 188 9.37 6.07 17.04
C GLU A 188 9.09 6.60 15.62
N GLU A 189 9.94 6.30 14.63
CA GLU A 189 9.67 6.64 13.23
C GLU A 189 8.51 5.80 12.68
N GLY A 190 8.52 4.48 12.93
CA GLY A 190 7.43 3.57 12.54
C GLY A 190 6.09 3.97 13.16
N LYS A 191 6.06 4.31 14.45
CA LYS A 191 4.86 4.83 15.13
C LYS A 191 4.33 6.12 14.49
N GLY A 192 5.23 7.01 14.05
CA GLY A 192 4.87 8.22 13.30
C GLY A 192 4.21 7.91 11.96
N ILE A 193 4.74 6.94 11.20
CA ILE A 193 4.16 6.49 9.92
C ILE A 193 2.81 5.79 10.16
N LEU A 194 2.70 5.00 11.23
CA LEU A 194 1.45 4.36 11.64
C LEU A 194 0.36 5.41 11.88
N ALA A 195 0.67 6.42 12.68
CA ALA A 195 -0.19 7.56 12.99
C ALA A 195 -0.59 8.36 11.73
N GLU A 196 0.35 8.65 10.82
CA GLU A 196 0.05 9.31 9.54
C GLU A 196 -0.96 8.53 8.71
N GLY A 197 -0.86 7.20 8.69
CA GLY A 197 -1.82 6.34 7.99
C GLY A 197 -3.23 6.46 8.57
N ILE A 198 -3.36 6.58 9.89
CA ILE A 198 -4.64 6.83 10.57
C ILE A 198 -5.21 8.15 10.08
N ASP A 199 -4.44 9.24 10.24
CA ASP A 199 -4.90 10.60 9.92
C ASP A 199 -5.31 10.75 8.45
N LYS A 200 -4.52 10.19 7.54
CA LYS A 200 -4.74 10.34 6.10
C LYS A 200 -5.87 9.45 5.60
N TYR A 201 -5.76 8.13 5.80
CA TYR A 201 -6.63 7.20 5.07
C TYR A 201 -8.00 7.06 5.73
N PHE A 202 -8.10 7.19 7.06
CA PHE A 202 -9.39 7.13 7.73
C PHE A 202 -10.20 8.39 7.43
N ALA A 203 -9.57 9.57 7.41
CA ALA A 203 -10.24 10.79 6.96
C ALA A 203 -10.79 10.67 5.53
N GLN A 204 -10.05 10.04 4.61
CA GLN A 204 -10.52 9.76 3.26
C GLN A 204 -11.71 8.79 3.24
N LEU A 205 -11.68 7.72 4.06
CA LEU A 205 -12.79 6.78 4.20
C LEU A 205 -14.07 7.48 4.68
N LEU A 206 -13.97 8.24 5.77
CA LEU A 206 -15.10 8.97 6.35
C LEU A 206 -15.70 9.97 5.37
N LYS A 207 -14.84 10.68 4.60
CA LYS A 207 -15.29 11.61 3.58
C LYS A 207 -15.99 10.91 2.40
N LEU A 208 -15.52 9.71 2.03
CA LEU A 208 -16.07 8.96 0.91
C LEU A 208 -17.43 8.32 1.26
N TYR A 209 -17.61 7.88 2.51
CA TYR A 209 -18.84 7.23 2.99
C TYR A 209 -19.34 7.89 4.28
N PRO A 210 -19.79 9.15 4.24
CA PRO A 210 -20.14 9.91 5.44
C PRO A 210 -21.30 9.33 6.24
N ASP A 211 -22.24 8.68 5.56
CA ASP A 211 -23.48 8.15 6.16
C ASP A 211 -23.34 6.72 6.71
N SER A 212 -22.14 6.15 6.68
CA SER A 212 -21.89 4.78 7.17
C SER A 212 -21.83 4.70 8.69
N ASP A 213 -22.12 3.51 9.21
CA ASP A 213 -21.98 3.24 10.65
C ASP A 213 -20.52 2.97 11.02
N TYR A 214 -19.89 3.96 11.67
CA TYR A 214 -18.52 3.89 12.19
C TYR A 214 -18.45 3.50 13.68
N SER A 215 -19.53 3.01 14.28
CA SER A 215 -19.56 2.69 15.71
C SER A 215 -18.48 1.68 16.13
N GLU A 216 -18.24 0.65 15.31
CA GLU A 216 -17.18 -0.35 15.54
C GLU A 216 -15.78 0.30 15.49
N MET A 217 -15.54 1.17 14.50
CA MET A 217 -14.29 1.91 14.36
C MET A 217 -14.04 2.85 15.54
N LYS A 218 -15.07 3.55 16.00
CA LYS A 218 -14.98 4.41 17.18
C LYS A 218 -14.62 3.60 18.43
N GLN A 219 -15.35 2.51 18.70
CA GLN A 219 -15.09 1.65 19.86
C GLN A 219 -13.67 1.08 19.84
N LYS A 220 -13.20 0.64 18.68
CA LYS A 220 -11.82 0.16 18.52
C LYS A 220 -10.82 1.27 18.76
N SER A 221 -11.04 2.45 18.19
CA SER A 221 -10.14 3.61 18.37
C SER A 221 -10.06 4.03 19.85
N GLU A 222 -11.19 4.07 20.57
CA GLU A 222 -11.22 4.33 22.02
C GLU A 222 -10.49 3.26 22.83
N SER A 223 -10.56 1.99 22.41
CA SER A 223 -9.84 0.90 23.04
C SER A 223 -8.34 1.03 22.82
N MET A 224 -7.91 1.27 21.57
CA MET A 224 -6.50 1.46 21.22
C MET A 224 -5.91 2.69 21.90
N LEU A 225 -6.68 3.78 22.01
CA LEU A 225 -6.25 5.02 22.67
C LEU A 225 -5.86 4.78 24.14
N LYS A 226 -6.59 3.91 24.83
CA LYS A 226 -6.31 3.55 26.23
C LYS A 226 -5.08 2.66 26.39
N LYS A 227 -4.75 1.87 25.36
CA LYS A 227 -3.66 0.91 25.36
C LYS A 227 -2.34 1.49 24.88
N SER A 228 -2.40 2.37 23.89
CA SER A 228 -1.24 2.99 23.27
C SER A 228 -0.40 3.73 24.31
N GLU A 229 0.91 3.70 24.16
CA GLU A 229 1.87 4.48 24.93
C GLU A 229 2.35 5.69 24.13
N SER A 230 2.39 5.60 22.80
CA SER A 230 2.81 6.66 21.88
C SER A 230 1.87 7.87 21.86
N ASP A 231 2.41 9.06 22.14
CA ASP A 231 1.66 10.32 22.06
C ASP A 231 1.18 10.64 20.63
N GLN A 232 1.95 10.25 19.61
CA GLN A 232 1.58 10.46 18.21
C GLN A 232 0.36 9.61 17.83
N ILE A 233 0.38 8.32 18.14
CA ILE A 233 -0.75 7.41 17.88
C ILE A 233 -1.99 7.86 18.66
N LYS A 234 -1.84 8.23 19.94
CA LYS A 234 -2.93 8.78 20.74
C LYS A 234 -3.56 10.03 20.11
N SER A 235 -2.73 10.95 19.62
CA SER A 235 -3.20 12.16 18.95
C SER A 235 -4.05 11.81 17.73
N SER A 236 -3.56 10.93 16.86
CA SER A 236 -4.30 10.52 15.65
C SER A 236 -5.59 9.76 15.97
N LEU A 237 -5.57 8.87 16.98
CA LEU A 237 -6.79 8.18 17.44
C LEU A 237 -7.83 9.14 18.02
N ASN A 238 -7.42 10.12 18.81
CA ASN A 238 -8.34 11.17 19.30
C ASN A 238 -8.95 11.95 18.13
N SER A 239 -8.14 12.36 17.17
CA SER A 239 -8.63 13.08 15.98
C SER A 239 -9.64 12.25 15.19
N LEU A 240 -9.38 10.94 15.02
CA LEU A 240 -10.31 10.02 14.37
C LEU A 240 -11.64 9.93 15.13
N ILE A 241 -11.60 9.74 16.45
CA ILE A 241 -12.81 9.67 17.30
C ILE A 241 -13.63 10.95 17.19
N GLU A 242 -12.99 12.12 17.29
CA GLU A 242 -13.65 13.41 17.15
C GLU A 242 -14.28 13.59 15.77
N THR A 243 -13.58 13.16 14.72
CA THR A 243 -14.09 13.22 13.34
C THR A 243 -15.33 12.34 13.18
N ILE A 244 -15.31 11.09 13.68
CA ILE A 244 -16.50 10.21 13.66
C ILE A 244 -17.69 10.86 14.37
N ASP A 245 -17.46 11.50 15.53
CA ASP A 245 -18.52 12.16 16.28
C ASP A 245 -19.09 13.41 15.59
N GLN A 246 -18.30 14.10 14.77
CA GLN A 246 -18.78 15.21 13.95
C GLN A 246 -19.70 14.72 12.82
N PHE A 247 -19.34 13.65 12.12
CA PHE A 247 -20.20 13.06 11.07
C PHE A 247 -21.53 12.57 11.65
N LYS A 248 -21.52 11.96 12.84
CA LYS A 248 -22.75 11.51 13.50
C LYS A 248 -23.70 12.65 13.88
N LYS A 249 -23.20 13.88 14.09
CA LYS A 249 -24.04 15.06 14.39
C LYS A 249 -24.64 15.70 13.14
N ALA A 250 -24.11 15.40 11.96
CA ALA A 250 -24.54 15.98 10.69
C ALA A 250 -25.63 15.15 9.98
N ALA A 251 -25.81 13.89 10.39
CA ALA A 251 -26.87 12.97 9.95
C ALA A 251 -28.08 13.02 10.88
#